data_AF-A0A8H7LG61-F1
#
_entry.id   AF-A0A8H7LG61-F1
#
_cell.length_a   1.000
_cell.length_b   1.000
_cell.length_c   1.000
_cell.angle_alpha   90.00
_cell.angle_beta   90.00
_cell.angle_gamma   90.00
#
_symmetry.space_group_name_H-M   'P 1'
#
loop_
_entity.id
_entity.type
_entity.pdbx_description
1 polymer ?
#
loop_
_entity_poly.entity_id
_entity_poly.type
_entity_poly.pdbx_seq_one_letter_code
_entity_poly.pdbx_strand_id
1 'polypeptide(L)'
;MLYRLASLAAAATAVVAAPASIHSRAPSGSKSVIIQMFEWSWDSIAAECTNFIGPAGYGFVQVSPPAEHIAGSQWWTDYQPVSYTLTSKRGNRSQFQNMVSKCKSAGVGVIADTIFNHMAGIDGGTGVAGSSFTHYNYPGIYQTQDFHHCGLEPGDDIVNYNNRLEVQTCELVNLADLATDTEYVRGRLAAYANDLLSLGVVGLRLDAAKHIPSGDISNILGRLTSKPYITQEVIFGSGEPILPSEYTGNGDVQEFRYTSAIQSAFQSGGISSLNGLESRGWIATGGANVFVANHDTERNGASLTYKSGSTYTLAHVFMLAYPYGTPTVLSSYTFSDNDAGSPSNGAGSCSGSGGANGWQCQHRWNAIAGMVKWRNGVTGSVNNWVSGTNQQIAFGRGSSGFVVINNADSAWTRTFTTPLAANSYCDVISGTASSGKCTGASYTVSGGTFNTTVPARSAIALFTGAIGTGSGGGGGGGGSGTVNFRVYAETTLGDNIFLVGSISQLGTWAPASSIAMSSASYPTWTVSVTIPAGTAFSYKYIRKTASGSVVWESDPNRSATAPSSGSSTLNDTWR
;
A
#
# COMPACT_ATOMS: atom_id res chain seq x y z
N MET A 1 56.93 67.64 4.72
CA MET A 1 57.50 66.38 4.18
C MET A 1 57.17 65.28 5.17
N LEU A 2 56.79 64.09 4.69
CA LEU A 2 56.31 62.89 5.40
C LEU A 2 54.80 62.85 5.75
N TYR A 3 54.02 62.38 4.77
CA TYR A 3 52.74 61.70 5.03
C TYR A 3 53.03 60.38 5.76
N ARG A 4 52.50 60.20 6.97
CA ARG A 4 52.46 58.90 7.67
C ARG A 4 51.12 58.24 7.38
N LEU A 5 51.17 57.09 6.71
CA LEU A 5 50.05 56.17 6.52
C LEU A 5 49.54 55.67 7.88
N ALA A 6 48.24 55.87 8.14
CA ALA A 6 47.52 55.21 9.22
C ALA A 6 46.94 53.90 8.68
N SER A 7 47.47 52.78 9.17
CA SER A 7 46.96 51.44 8.87
C SER A 7 45.64 51.21 9.64
N LEU A 8 44.51 51.15 8.93
CA LEU A 8 43.26 50.64 9.49
C LEU A 8 43.34 49.12 9.62
N ALA A 9 43.37 48.61 10.85
CA ALA A 9 43.15 47.21 11.14
C ALA A 9 41.65 46.88 10.98
N ALA A 10 41.29 46.14 9.93
CA ALA A 10 39.96 45.59 9.77
C ALA A 10 39.80 44.37 10.71
N ALA A 11 38.97 44.51 11.73
CA ALA A 11 38.54 43.39 12.56
C ALA A 11 37.59 42.50 11.74
N ALA A 12 38.06 41.33 11.31
CA ALA A 12 37.22 40.32 10.71
C ALA A 12 36.38 39.64 11.81
N THR A 13 35.13 40.05 11.97
CA THR A 13 34.13 39.30 12.73
C THR A 13 33.83 38.00 12.00
N ALA A 14 34.32 36.89 12.55
CA ALA A 14 33.93 35.54 12.12
C ALA A 14 32.43 35.36 12.42
N VAL A 15 31.62 35.29 11.36
CA VAL A 15 30.23 34.87 11.45
C VAL A 15 30.24 33.37 11.76
N VAL A 16 30.02 33.01 13.02
CA VAL A 16 29.74 31.63 13.41
C VAL A 16 28.37 31.29 12.84
N ALA A 17 28.35 30.57 11.72
CA ALA A 17 27.11 30.02 11.18
C ALA A 17 26.51 29.08 12.25
N ALA A 18 25.26 29.32 12.63
CA ALA A 18 24.52 28.37 13.45
C ALA A 18 24.54 26.99 12.76
N PRO A 19 24.68 25.88 13.51
CA PRO A 19 24.63 24.56 12.90
C PRO A 19 23.30 24.43 12.15
N ALA A 20 23.38 24.13 10.85
CA ALA A 20 22.20 23.83 10.07
C ALA A 20 21.46 22.70 10.78
N SER A 21 20.27 23.00 11.31
CA SER A 21 19.38 22.00 11.86
C SER A 21 19.03 21.03 10.74
N ILE A 22 19.65 19.86 10.76
CA ILE A 22 19.35 18.78 9.83
C ILE A 22 17.90 18.35 10.11
N HIS A 23 17.00 18.76 9.22
CA HIS A 23 15.59 18.41 9.31
C HIS A 23 15.43 16.91 9.03
N SER A 24 14.58 16.21 9.78
CA SER A 24 14.23 14.83 9.47
C SER A 24 13.59 14.78 8.07
N ARG A 25 14.00 13.82 7.24
CA ARG A 25 13.38 13.56 5.93
C ARG A 25 12.03 12.84 6.08
N ALA A 26 11.22 13.19 7.07
CA ALA A 26 9.89 12.61 7.22
C ALA A 26 9.08 12.82 5.92
N PRO A 27 8.09 11.96 5.63
CA PRO A 27 7.06 12.19 4.62
C PRO A 27 6.20 13.42 4.93
N SER A 28 6.80 14.60 5.00
CA SER A 28 6.21 15.88 5.38
C SER A 28 6.12 16.87 4.21
N GLY A 29 6.37 16.38 2.98
CA GLY A 29 6.19 17.12 1.73
C GLY A 29 4.79 16.91 1.10
N SER A 30 4.58 17.49 -0.09
CA SER A 30 3.32 17.36 -0.84
C SER A 30 3.00 15.94 -1.32
N LYS A 31 3.93 14.99 -1.18
CA LYS A 31 3.76 13.56 -1.50
C LYS A 31 4.15 12.72 -0.29
N SER A 32 3.19 12.37 0.55
CA SER A 32 3.46 11.66 1.82
C SER A 32 3.18 10.15 1.76
N VAL A 33 2.60 9.64 0.68
CA VAL A 33 2.20 8.23 0.58
C VAL A 33 3.41 7.36 0.26
N ILE A 34 3.60 6.31 1.06
CA ILE A 34 4.61 5.27 0.89
C ILE A 34 3.97 4.10 0.15
N ILE A 35 4.73 3.42 -0.71
CA ILE A 35 4.39 2.11 -1.27
C ILE A 35 5.43 1.07 -0.83
N GLN A 36 5.01 -0.02 -0.21
CA GLN A 36 5.85 -1.19 0.06
C GLN A 36 5.86 -2.09 -1.18
N MET A 37 6.98 -2.11 -1.91
CA MET A 37 7.21 -2.95 -3.08
C MET A 37 7.82 -4.28 -2.64
N PHE A 38 6.97 -5.19 -2.14
CA PHE A 38 7.40 -6.42 -1.47
C PHE A 38 7.96 -7.46 -2.45
N GLU A 39 9.23 -7.84 -2.26
CA GLU A 39 10.01 -8.81 -3.05
C GLU A 39 10.19 -8.47 -4.54
N TRP A 40 9.92 -7.23 -4.95
CA TRP A 40 10.20 -6.78 -6.31
C TRP A 40 11.71 -6.69 -6.57
N SER A 41 12.14 -7.01 -7.78
CA SER A 41 13.53 -6.81 -8.20
C SER A 41 13.86 -5.33 -8.37
N TRP A 42 15.13 -4.96 -8.19
CA TRP A 42 15.60 -3.57 -8.30
C TRP A 42 15.30 -2.95 -9.66
N ASP A 43 15.51 -3.68 -10.75
CA ASP A 43 15.23 -3.18 -12.09
C ASP A 43 13.73 -2.96 -12.32
N SER A 44 12.87 -3.81 -11.75
CA SER A 44 11.41 -3.64 -11.84
C SER A 44 10.96 -2.39 -11.07
N ILE A 45 11.47 -2.17 -9.86
CA ILE A 45 11.19 -0.96 -9.08
C ILE A 45 11.70 0.29 -9.82
N ALA A 46 12.90 0.24 -10.40
CA ALA A 46 13.49 1.36 -11.15
C ALA A 46 12.59 1.80 -12.33
N ALA A 47 12.12 0.82 -13.12
CA ALA A 47 11.21 1.05 -14.22
C ALA A 47 9.85 1.58 -13.72
N GLU A 48 9.30 0.97 -12.67
CA GLU A 48 8.00 1.31 -12.11
C GLU A 48 7.97 2.70 -11.46
N CYS A 49 9.07 3.10 -10.81
CA CYS A 49 9.30 4.47 -10.33
C CYS A 49 9.10 5.51 -11.42
N THR A 50 9.70 5.27 -12.59
CA THR A 50 9.66 6.19 -13.73
C THR A 50 8.31 6.15 -14.44
N ASN A 51 7.78 4.95 -14.68
CA ASN A 51 6.62 4.74 -15.54
C ASN A 51 5.28 4.98 -14.83
N PHE A 52 5.23 4.85 -13.50
CA PHE A 52 3.97 4.94 -12.77
C PHE A 52 4.06 5.59 -11.40
N ILE A 53 4.91 5.10 -10.48
CA ILE A 53 4.89 5.52 -9.07
C ILE A 53 5.11 7.03 -8.92
N GLY A 54 6.13 7.58 -9.59
CA GLY A 54 6.40 9.03 -9.59
C GLY A 54 5.24 9.84 -10.20
N PRO A 55 4.80 9.54 -11.44
CA PRO A 55 3.65 10.19 -12.08
C PRO A 55 2.31 10.05 -11.34
N ALA A 56 2.09 8.94 -10.62
CA ALA A 56 0.89 8.71 -9.81
C ALA A 56 0.87 9.56 -8.54
N GLY A 57 2.04 10.02 -8.07
CA GLY A 57 2.15 10.93 -6.93
C GLY A 57 2.60 10.28 -5.63
N TYR A 58 3.08 9.02 -5.65
CA TYR A 58 3.73 8.44 -4.49
C TYR A 58 5.00 9.23 -4.14
N GLY A 59 5.26 9.39 -2.84
CA GLY A 59 6.46 10.09 -2.36
C GLY A 59 7.63 9.16 -2.15
N PHE A 60 7.36 7.90 -1.78
CA PHE A 60 8.38 6.96 -1.35
C PHE A 60 8.07 5.53 -1.78
N VAL A 61 9.12 4.76 -2.06
CA VAL A 61 9.08 3.29 -2.18
C VAL A 61 9.82 2.68 -1.01
N GLN A 62 9.17 1.82 -0.23
CA GLN A 62 9.83 0.88 0.67
C GLN A 62 10.18 -0.38 -0.12
N VAL A 63 11.43 -0.78 -0.06
CA VAL A 63 11.96 -1.95 -0.78
C VAL A 63 12.40 -3.03 0.19
N SER A 64 12.34 -4.30 -0.22
CA SER A 64 12.85 -5.45 0.57
C SER A 64 14.32 -5.25 1.01
N PRO A 65 14.81 -6.05 1.98
CA PRO A 65 16.19 -5.92 2.45
C PRO A 65 17.23 -6.06 1.32
N PRO A 66 18.20 -5.13 1.21
CA PRO A 66 19.20 -5.17 0.15
C PRO A 66 20.44 -6.02 0.50
N ALA A 67 20.62 -6.37 1.77
CA ALA A 67 21.72 -7.21 2.24
C ALA A 67 21.65 -8.63 1.65
N GLU A 68 22.80 -9.26 1.53
CA GLU A 68 22.90 -10.68 1.22
C GLU A 68 22.28 -11.50 2.35
N HIS A 69 21.52 -12.51 1.96
CA HIS A 69 20.78 -13.37 2.86
C HIS A 69 20.93 -14.83 2.46
N ILE A 70 20.36 -15.74 3.25
CA ILE A 70 20.38 -17.19 2.96
C ILE A 70 19.70 -17.53 1.63
N ALA A 71 20.08 -18.66 1.03
CA ALA A 71 19.41 -19.18 -0.16
C ALA A 71 18.04 -19.79 0.18
N GLY A 72 17.06 -19.59 -0.70
CA GLY A 72 15.75 -20.24 -0.62
C GLY A 72 14.68 -19.47 -1.39
N SER A 73 13.57 -20.14 -1.72
CA SER A 73 12.49 -19.55 -2.52
C SER A 73 11.45 -18.81 -1.68
N GLN A 74 11.39 -19.07 -0.37
CA GLN A 74 10.44 -18.46 0.55
C GLN A 74 10.73 -16.97 0.73
N TRP A 75 9.69 -16.17 0.98
CA TRP A 75 9.85 -14.72 1.11
C TRP A 75 10.70 -14.34 2.32
N TRP A 76 10.56 -15.07 3.44
CA TRP A 76 11.25 -14.78 4.70
C TRP A 76 12.76 -14.96 4.60
N THR A 77 13.25 -15.66 3.57
CA THR A 77 14.71 -15.79 3.36
C THR A 77 15.37 -14.44 3.05
N ASP A 78 14.64 -13.44 2.54
CA ASP A 78 15.14 -12.06 2.35
C ASP A 78 15.49 -11.39 3.69
N TYR A 79 14.91 -11.85 4.80
CA TYR A 79 15.02 -11.29 6.15
C TYR A 79 16.06 -12.01 7.02
N GLN A 80 16.83 -12.96 6.45
CA GLN A 80 17.87 -13.68 7.18
C GLN A 80 19.25 -13.32 6.62
N PRO A 81 19.82 -12.16 7.01
CA PRO A 81 21.06 -11.68 6.43
C PRO A 81 22.25 -12.56 6.83
N VAL A 82 23.21 -12.66 5.93
CA VAL A 82 24.48 -13.39 6.14
C VAL A 82 25.70 -12.55 5.82
N SER A 83 25.52 -11.42 5.13
CA SER A 83 26.54 -10.39 5.01
C SER A 83 25.89 -9.03 4.71
N TYR A 84 26.65 -7.95 4.85
CA TYR A 84 26.22 -6.61 4.43
C TYR A 84 26.57 -6.29 2.96
N THR A 85 26.95 -7.29 2.17
CA THR A 85 27.06 -7.15 0.71
C THR A 85 25.69 -6.85 0.13
N LEU A 86 25.58 -5.84 -0.74
CA LEU A 86 24.31 -5.47 -1.36
C LEU A 86 23.98 -6.34 -2.59
N THR A 87 24.00 -7.66 -2.42
CA THR A 87 23.59 -8.63 -3.44
C THR A 87 22.59 -9.57 -2.81
N SER A 88 21.33 -9.44 -3.20
CA SER A 88 20.21 -10.25 -2.73
C SER A 88 19.52 -10.97 -3.90
N LYS A 89 18.48 -11.77 -3.62
CA LYS A 89 17.59 -12.32 -4.66
C LYS A 89 16.96 -11.25 -5.56
N ARG A 90 16.95 -9.98 -5.12
CA ARG A 90 16.34 -8.85 -5.84
C ARG A 90 17.29 -8.16 -6.81
N GLY A 91 18.58 -8.47 -6.74
CA GLY A 91 19.63 -7.92 -7.60
C GLY A 91 20.89 -7.54 -6.82
N ASN A 92 21.89 -7.03 -7.56
CA ASN A 92 23.18 -6.62 -7.02
C ASN A 92 23.25 -5.12 -6.69
N ARG A 93 24.39 -4.71 -6.11
CA ARG A 93 24.66 -3.32 -5.68
C ARG A 93 24.45 -2.30 -6.79
N SER A 94 24.90 -2.61 -8.01
CA SER A 94 24.77 -1.70 -9.14
C SER A 94 23.31 -1.51 -9.54
N GLN A 95 22.52 -2.60 -9.53
CA GLN A 95 21.09 -2.54 -9.81
C GLN A 95 20.34 -1.78 -8.71
N PHE A 96 20.70 -1.98 -7.44
CA PHE A 96 20.16 -1.23 -6.31
C PHE A 96 20.45 0.28 -6.43
N GLN A 97 21.70 0.66 -6.70
CA GLN A 97 22.08 2.07 -6.90
C GLN A 97 21.36 2.70 -8.10
N ASN A 98 21.21 1.96 -9.19
CA ASN A 98 20.44 2.41 -10.36
C ASN A 98 18.96 2.63 -9.99
N MET A 99 18.35 1.71 -9.26
CA MET A 99 16.98 1.84 -8.77
C MET A 99 16.80 3.09 -7.91
N VAL A 100 17.68 3.31 -6.93
CA VAL A 100 17.66 4.52 -6.09
C VAL A 100 17.76 5.79 -6.94
N SER A 101 18.66 5.81 -7.91
CA SER A 101 18.87 6.96 -8.81
C SER A 101 17.66 7.23 -9.72
N LYS A 102 17.03 6.18 -10.26
CA LYS A 102 15.83 6.28 -11.11
C LYS A 102 14.61 6.74 -10.31
N CYS A 103 14.38 6.18 -9.13
CA CYS A 103 13.32 6.63 -8.22
C CYS A 103 13.50 8.09 -7.83
N LYS A 104 14.73 8.49 -7.44
CA LYS A 104 15.04 9.89 -7.13
C LYS A 104 14.75 10.83 -8.31
N SER A 105 15.12 10.43 -9.53
CA SER A 105 14.86 11.20 -10.75
C SER A 105 13.36 11.32 -11.07
N ALA A 106 12.56 10.32 -10.68
CA ALA A 106 11.10 10.35 -10.77
C ALA A 106 10.43 11.12 -9.60
N GLY A 107 11.21 11.70 -8.69
CA GLY A 107 10.72 12.41 -7.51
C GLY A 107 10.22 11.49 -6.39
N VAL A 108 10.73 10.27 -6.33
CA VAL A 108 10.37 9.23 -5.35
C VAL A 108 11.58 8.89 -4.48
N GLY A 109 11.44 9.01 -3.16
CA GLY A 109 12.46 8.58 -2.20
C GLY A 109 12.48 7.07 -2.02
N VAL A 110 13.65 6.48 -1.78
CA VAL A 110 13.76 5.06 -1.42
C VAL A 110 13.91 4.91 0.09
N ILE A 111 13.08 4.05 0.68
CA ILE A 111 13.15 3.56 2.05
C ILE A 111 13.64 2.11 1.97
N ALA A 112 14.79 1.79 2.56
CA ALA A 112 15.29 0.41 2.59
C ALA A 112 14.74 -0.31 3.83
N ASP A 113 14.23 -1.52 3.66
CA ASP A 113 14.01 -2.43 4.79
C ASP A 113 15.37 -2.89 5.33
N THR A 114 15.53 -2.88 6.65
CA THR A 114 16.81 -3.14 7.32
C THR A 114 16.61 -3.98 8.56
N ILE A 115 17.45 -5.02 8.67
CA ILE A 115 17.46 -5.95 9.79
C ILE A 115 18.61 -5.55 10.71
N PHE A 116 18.27 -4.94 11.85
CA PHE A 116 19.23 -4.60 12.89
C PHE A 116 19.23 -5.60 14.04
N ASN A 117 18.21 -6.45 14.12
CA ASN A 117 18.00 -7.34 15.26
C ASN A 117 18.90 -8.57 15.22
N HIS A 118 18.98 -9.24 14.07
CA HIS A 118 19.53 -10.59 14.00
C HIS A 118 20.28 -10.85 12.70
N MET A 119 20.94 -12.01 12.65
CA MET A 119 21.46 -12.63 11.45
C MET A 119 20.65 -13.91 11.12
N ALA A 120 21.18 -14.79 10.27
CA ALA A 120 20.47 -15.99 9.81
C ALA A 120 20.18 -16.99 10.94
N GLY A 121 19.01 -17.64 10.85
CA GLY A 121 18.53 -18.58 11.86
C GLY A 121 18.69 -20.05 11.51
N ILE A 122 19.78 -20.39 10.82
CA ILE A 122 20.14 -21.76 10.46
C ILE A 122 21.60 -22.05 10.86
N ASP A 123 21.93 -23.33 11.05
CA ASP A 123 23.26 -23.78 11.52
C ASP A 123 24.44 -23.20 10.72
N GLY A 124 24.24 -23.05 9.41
CA GLY A 124 25.21 -22.43 8.51
C GLY A 124 24.90 -22.71 7.05
N GLY A 125 25.70 -22.11 6.18
CA GLY A 125 25.56 -22.28 4.75
C GLY A 125 26.33 -21.23 3.95
N THR A 126 25.87 -21.02 2.73
CA THR A 126 26.40 -20.01 1.82
C THR A 126 25.26 -19.10 1.38
N GLY A 127 25.45 -17.80 1.55
CA GLY A 127 24.52 -16.79 1.08
C GLY A 127 24.39 -16.74 -0.44
N VAL A 128 23.37 -16.02 -0.90
CA VAL A 128 23.08 -15.86 -2.33
C VAL A 128 24.19 -15.14 -3.12
N ALA A 129 25.12 -14.46 -2.45
CA ALA A 129 26.29 -13.81 -3.05
C ALA A 129 27.62 -14.55 -2.76
N GLY A 130 27.56 -15.72 -2.11
CA GLY A 130 28.72 -16.57 -1.88
C GLY A 130 29.35 -16.46 -0.48
N SER A 131 28.82 -15.64 0.43
CA SER A 131 29.37 -15.53 1.78
C SER A 131 29.06 -16.79 2.59
N SER A 132 30.09 -17.49 3.07
CA SER A 132 29.91 -18.60 4.02
C SER A 132 29.59 -18.07 5.41
N PHE A 133 28.75 -18.77 6.16
CA PHE A 133 28.45 -18.45 7.54
C PHE A 133 28.13 -19.71 8.35
N THR A 134 28.23 -19.61 9.67
CA THR A 134 27.54 -20.48 10.62
C THR A 134 26.66 -19.63 11.51
N HIS A 135 25.79 -20.26 12.29
CA HIS A 135 24.77 -19.59 13.10
C HIS A 135 25.27 -18.34 13.86
N TYR A 136 26.43 -18.44 14.54
CA TYR A 136 27.08 -17.32 15.25
C TYR A 136 28.42 -16.84 14.66
N ASN A 137 28.75 -17.18 13.42
CA ASN A 137 30.02 -16.76 12.82
C ASN A 137 29.84 -16.37 11.35
N TYR A 138 30.06 -15.09 11.09
CA TYR A 138 29.91 -14.42 9.81
C TYR A 138 31.26 -13.77 9.46
N PRO A 139 32.14 -14.49 8.74
CA PRO A 139 33.52 -14.09 8.50
C PRO A 139 33.67 -12.63 8.05
N GLY A 140 34.49 -11.87 8.79
CA GLY A 140 34.75 -10.45 8.52
C GLY A 140 33.71 -9.47 9.07
N ILE A 141 32.61 -9.97 9.65
CA ILE A 141 31.51 -9.14 10.17
C ILE A 141 31.29 -9.43 11.66
N TYR A 142 30.83 -10.64 12.02
CA TYR A 142 30.47 -11.01 13.39
C TYR A 142 31.02 -12.37 13.80
N GLN A 143 31.30 -12.53 15.08
CA GLN A 143 31.68 -13.79 15.74
C GLN A 143 30.78 -14.00 16.97
N THR A 144 30.94 -15.13 17.65
CA THR A 144 30.07 -15.56 18.76
C THR A 144 29.84 -14.49 19.83
N GLN A 145 30.84 -13.67 20.16
CA GLN A 145 30.73 -12.60 21.15
C GLN A 145 29.86 -11.40 20.72
N ASP A 146 29.53 -11.30 19.43
CA ASP A 146 28.74 -10.20 18.86
C ASP A 146 27.23 -10.52 18.86
N PHE A 147 26.86 -11.69 19.40
CA PHE A 147 25.48 -12.15 19.57
C PHE A 147 25.15 -12.23 21.06
N HIS A 148 23.88 -12.00 21.40
CA HIS A 148 23.39 -12.34 22.72
C HIS A 148 23.34 -13.86 22.89
N HIS A 149 23.61 -14.32 24.11
CA HIS A 149 23.42 -15.69 24.57
C HIS A 149 22.62 -15.57 25.87
N CYS A 150 21.29 -15.39 25.75
CA CYS A 150 20.49 -14.88 26.85
C CYS A 150 20.48 -15.81 28.07
N GLY A 151 20.64 -17.11 27.87
CA GLY A 151 20.71 -18.13 28.91
C GLY A 151 19.41 -18.27 29.70
N LEU A 152 18.28 -17.76 29.18
CA LEU A 152 16.99 -17.75 29.86
C LEU A 152 16.14 -18.97 29.49
N GLU A 153 16.24 -19.45 28.25
CA GLU A 153 15.44 -20.53 27.70
C GLU A 153 16.30 -21.48 26.86
N PRO A 154 15.85 -22.72 26.59
CA PRO A 154 16.59 -23.67 25.76
C PRO A 154 16.84 -23.11 24.35
N GLY A 155 18.10 -23.15 23.90
CA GLY A 155 18.49 -22.64 22.59
C GLY A 155 18.52 -21.11 22.49
N ASP A 156 18.43 -20.42 23.64
CA ASP A 156 18.33 -18.96 23.70
C ASP A 156 17.14 -18.37 22.93
N ASP A 157 16.10 -19.17 22.63
CA ASP A 157 14.88 -18.74 21.94
C ASP A 157 13.91 -17.97 22.85
N ILE A 158 13.18 -17.01 22.30
CA ILE A 158 12.06 -16.37 22.99
C ILE A 158 10.91 -17.38 23.19
N VAL A 159 10.52 -17.60 24.44
CA VAL A 159 9.37 -18.42 24.85
C VAL A 159 8.27 -17.55 25.48
N ASN A 160 8.64 -16.61 26.35
CA ASN A 160 7.74 -15.76 27.11
C ASN A 160 7.81 -14.29 26.66
N TYR A 161 6.89 -13.93 25.77
CA TYR A 161 6.73 -12.56 25.27
C TYR A 161 6.31 -11.52 26.33
N ASN A 162 5.99 -11.94 27.56
CA ASN A 162 5.76 -11.02 28.69
C ASN A 162 7.06 -10.64 29.44
N ASN A 163 8.19 -11.25 29.09
CA ASN A 163 9.50 -10.94 29.67
C ASN A 163 10.28 -10.02 28.73
N ARG A 164 10.47 -8.75 29.12
CA ARG A 164 11.20 -7.77 28.30
C ARG A 164 12.62 -8.21 27.99
N LEU A 165 13.33 -8.74 29.00
CA LEU A 165 14.72 -9.13 28.83
C LEU A 165 14.81 -10.23 27.76
N GLU A 166 13.93 -11.21 27.84
CA GLU A 166 13.84 -12.30 26.87
C GLU A 166 13.53 -11.78 25.46
N VAL A 167 12.46 -10.97 25.31
CA VAL A 167 12.08 -10.41 24.00
C VAL A 167 13.19 -9.59 23.34
N GLN A 168 14.11 -9.02 24.12
CA GLN A 168 15.16 -8.10 23.64
C GLN A 168 16.59 -8.65 23.69
N THR A 169 16.78 -9.90 24.14
CA THR A 169 18.12 -10.52 24.21
C THR A 169 18.13 -12.00 23.82
N CYS A 170 16.96 -12.65 23.73
CA CYS A 170 16.83 -14.01 23.21
C CYS A 170 16.45 -13.98 21.73
N GLU A 171 16.70 -15.08 21.03
CA GLU A 171 16.49 -15.26 19.61
C GLU A 171 15.00 -15.27 19.24
N LEU A 172 14.66 -14.42 18.29
CA LEU A 172 13.36 -14.46 17.64
C LEU A 172 13.34 -15.64 16.67
N VAL A 173 12.70 -16.75 17.04
CA VAL A 173 12.54 -17.96 16.20
C VAL A 173 13.87 -18.49 15.64
N ASN A 174 14.85 -18.67 16.53
CA ASN A 174 16.20 -19.16 16.25
C ASN A 174 17.01 -18.23 15.33
N LEU A 175 16.65 -16.95 15.22
CA LEU A 175 17.43 -15.96 14.48
C LEU A 175 18.55 -15.43 15.39
N ALA A 176 19.81 -15.65 14.99
CA ALA A 176 20.99 -15.29 15.79
C ALA A 176 20.96 -13.80 16.20
N ASP A 177 20.68 -13.55 17.48
CA ASP A 177 20.31 -12.22 17.99
C ASP A 177 21.54 -11.35 18.23
N LEU A 178 21.62 -10.19 17.58
CA LEU A 178 22.80 -9.32 17.65
C LEU A 178 22.85 -8.59 18.99
N ALA A 179 24.04 -8.56 19.59
CA ALA A 179 24.31 -7.84 20.84
C ALA A 179 24.36 -6.32 20.62
N THR A 180 23.20 -5.73 20.32
CA THR A 180 23.01 -4.32 19.93
C THR A 180 23.34 -3.33 21.05
N ASP A 181 23.59 -3.80 22.26
CA ASP A 181 24.11 -3.03 23.39
C ASP A 181 25.63 -2.80 23.30
N THR A 182 26.34 -3.56 22.48
CA THR A 182 27.80 -3.50 22.33
C THR A 182 28.26 -2.45 21.30
N GLU A 183 29.45 -1.89 21.52
CA GLU A 183 30.04 -0.88 20.63
C GLU A 183 30.30 -1.41 19.22
N TYR A 184 30.79 -2.65 19.12
CA TYR A 184 31.17 -3.25 17.84
C TYR A 184 29.94 -3.46 16.94
N VAL A 185 28.88 -4.08 17.47
CA VAL A 185 27.63 -4.33 16.74
C VAL A 185 26.99 -3.01 16.30
N ARG A 186 26.85 -2.04 17.20
CA ARG A 186 26.30 -0.71 16.85
C ARG A 186 27.10 -0.02 15.75
N GLY A 187 28.44 -0.10 15.81
CA GLY A 187 29.32 0.44 14.79
C GLY A 187 29.15 -0.23 13.43
N ARG A 188 28.98 -1.56 13.39
CA ARG A 188 28.76 -2.32 12.16
C ARG A 188 27.41 -2.03 11.52
N LEU A 189 26.33 -2.02 12.31
CA LEU A 189 24.98 -1.66 11.84
C LEU A 189 24.94 -0.23 11.30
N ALA A 190 25.57 0.73 12.01
CA ALA A 190 25.67 2.10 11.52
C ALA A 190 26.49 2.22 10.23
N ALA A 191 27.57 1.44 10.07
CA ALA A 191 28.36 1.41 8.84
C ALA A 191 27.53 0.89 7.65
N TYR A 192 26.78 -0.19 7.83
CA TYR A 192 25.87 -0.72 6.82
C TYR A 192 24.78 0.30 6.43
N ALA A 193 24.12 0.90 7.42
CA ALA A 193 23.12 1.94 7.16
C ALA A 193 23.72 3.16 6.43
N ASN A 194 24.92 3.60 6.82
CA ASN A 194 25.63 4.68 6.13
C ASN A 194 26.00 4.33 4.69
N ASP A 195 26.30 3.07 4.40
CA ASP A 195 26.51 2.62 3.03
C ASP A 195 25.24 2.78 2.18
N LEU A 196 24.07 2.37 2.69
CA LEU A 196 22.78 2.59 2.03
C LEU A 196 22.50 4.10 1.80
N LEU A 197 22.74 4.93 2.81
CA LEU A 197 22.57 6.38 2.71
C LEU A 197 23.51 6.99 1.66
N SER A 198 24.74 6.48 1.54
CA SER A 198 25.71 6.92 0.52
C SER A 198 25.21 6.68 -0.91
N LEU A 199 24.38 5.65 -1.11
CA LEU A 199 23.74 5.34 -2.40
C LEU A 199 22.51 6.20 -2.69
N GLY A 200 22.05 7.01 -1.73
CA GLY A 200 20.93 7.93 -1.88
C GLY A 200 19.61 7.43 -1.28
N VAL A 201 19.63 6.36 -0.49
CA VAL A 201 18.49 5.96 0.35
C VAL A 201 18.15 7.11 1.30
N VAL A 202 16.85 7.38 1.47
CA VAL A 202 16.37 8.53 2.26
C VAL A 202 15.59 8.12 3.50
N GLY A 203 15.29 6.83 3.65
CA GLY A 203 14.62 6.28 4.82
C GLY A 203 15.02 4.84 5.10
N LEU A 204 14.79 4.39 6.32
CA LEU A 204 14.98 3.01 6.76
C LEU A 204 13.69 2.51 7.41
N ARG A 205 13.23 1.32 7.02
CA ARG A 205 12.24 0.55 7.78
C ARG A 205 13.00 -0.44 8.65
N LEU A 206 12.80 -0.37 9.96
CA LEU A 206 13.49 -1.24 10.92
C LEU A 206 12.63 -2.47 11.18
N ASP A 207 13.09 -3.60 10.67
CA ASP A 207 12.52 -4.92 10.91
C ASP A 207 12.67 -5.33 12.38
N ALA A 208 11.65 -6.01 12.93
CA ALA A 208 11.66 -6.56 14.28
C ALA A 208 12.11 -5.55 15.37
N ALA A 209 11.86 -4.25 15.19
CA ALA A 209 12.40 -3.20 16.06
C ALA A 209 12.00 -3.36 17.55
N LYS A 210 10.87 -4.02 17.82
CA LYS A 210 10.44 -4.39 19.18
C LYS A 210 11.47 -5.24 19.95
N HIS A 211 12.21 -6.07 19.23
CA HIS A 211 13.19 -7.01 19.75
C HIS A 211 14.55 -6.34 20.01
N ILE A 212 14.68 -5.04 19.74
CA ILE A 212 15.86 -4.25 20.06
C ILE A 212 15.46 -3.20 21.10
N PRO A 213 16.24 -2.99 22.18
CA PRO A 213 16.00 -1.88 23.09
C PRO A 213 15.95 -0.54 22.32
N SER A 214 14.92 0.28 22.56
CA SER A 214 14.74 1.57 21.85
C SER A 214 15.96 2.51 21.96
N GLY A 215 16.68 2.46 23.10
CA GLY A 215 17.92 3.20 23.31
C GLY A 215 19.08 2.75 22.41
N ASP A 216 19.13 1.46 22.05
CA ASP A 216 20.17 0.90 21.20
C ASP A 216 19.94 1.29 19.74
N ILE A 217 18.69 1.25 19.29
CA ILE A 217 18.28 1.84 18.02
C ILE A 217 18.69 3.32 17.98
N SER A 218 18.34 4.10 19.02
CA SER A 218 18.71 5.52 19.11
C SER A 218 20.21 5.74 18.99
N ASN A 219 21.02 4.88 19.63
CA ASN A 219 22.48 4.92 19.56
C ASN A 219 22.99 4.68 18.13
N ILE A 220 22.48 3.64 17.45
CA ILE A 220 22.83 3.31 16.06
C ILE A 220 22.45 4.48 15.14
N LEU A 221 21.23 5.00 15.27
CA LEU A 221 20.74 6.15 14.49
C LEU A 221 21.58 7.41 14.72
N GLY A 222 22.07 7.63 15.94
CA GLY A 222 22.98 8.72 16.29
C GLY A 222 24.35 8.68 15.61
N ARG A 223 24.73 7.54 15.02
CA ARG A 223 25.99 7.32 14.29
C ARG A 223 25.86 7.49 12.78
N LEU A 224 24.66 7.79 12.29
CA LEU A 224 24.42 7.98 10.86
C LEU A 224 24.95 9.33 10.38
N THR A 225 25.47 9.34 9.15
CA THR A 225 26.02 10.51 8.46
C THR A 225 24.94 11.53 8.08
N SER A 226 23.68 11.11 8.07
CA SER A 226 22.52 11.98 7.86
C SER A 226 21.32 11.44 8.66
N LYS A 227 20.22 12.23 8.72
CA LYS A 227 18.98 11.83 9.39
C LYS A 227 17.95 11.31 8.37
N PRO A 228 17.90 9.99 8.09
CA PRO A 228 16.87 9.42 7.25
C PRO A 228 15.48 9.51 7.91
N TYR A 229 14.43 9.31 7.11
CA TYR A 229 13.14 8.89 7.67
C TYR A 229 13.27 7.51 8.32
N ILE A 230 12.66 7.32 9.48
CA ILE A 230 12.66 6.04 10.17
C ILE A 230 11.21 5.62 10.36
N THR A 231 10.90 4.38 9.99
CA THR A 231 9.65 3.70 10.36
C THR A 231 9.98 2.36 11.00
N GLN A 232 9.35 2.03 12.12
CA GLN A 232 9.77 0.90 12.97
C GLN A 232 8.64 -0.11 13.13
N GLU A 233 8.96 -1.39 12.97
CA GLU A 233 8.04 -2.46 13.29
C GLU A 233 8.04 -2.75 14.80
N VAL A 234 7.06 -2.19 15.50
CA VAL A 234 6.84 -2.47 16.92
C VAL A 234 5.42 -2.94 17.11
N ILE A 235 5.22 -4.26 17.06
CA ILE A 235 3.90 -4.87 17.17
C ILE A 235 3.39 -4.71 18.61
N PHE A 236 2.25 -4.04 18.77
CA PHE A 236 1.55 -3.96 20.05
C PHE A 236 0.93 -5.31 20.42
N GLY A 237 1.27 -5.83 21.61
CA GLY A 237 0.53 -6.91 22.25
C GLY A 237 -0.06 -6.45 23.58
N SER A 238 -1.30 -6.87 23.85
CA SER A 238 -1.98 -6.48 25.08
C SER A 238 -1.33 -7.15 26.30
N GLY A 239 -0.86 -6.34 27.25
CA GLY A 239 -0.21 -6.83 28.48
C GLY A 239 1.28 -7.11 28.33
N GLU A 240 1.82 -7.01 27.12
CA GLU A 240 3.25 -7.19 26.87
C GLU A 240 4.05 -5.96 27.35
N PRO A 241 5.29 -6.15 27.79
CA PRO A 241 6.05 -5.12 28.49
C PRO A 241 6.62 -4.04 27.58
N ILE A 242 6.69 -4.27 26.26
CA ILE A 242 7.30 -3.37 25.27
C ILE A 242 6.20 -2.72 24.43
N LEU A 243 6.11 -1.40 24.50
CA LEU A 243 5.05 -0.62 23.87
C LEU A 243 5.56 0.19 22.67
N PRO A 244 4.76 0.33 21.60
CA PRO A 244 5.12 1.15 20.43
C PRO A 244 5.50 2.60 20.78
N SER A 245 4.90 3.18 21.84
CA SER A 245 5.18 4.55 22.27
C SER A 245 6.65 4.77 22.68
N GLU A 246 7.36 3.74 23.13
CA GLU A 246 8.77 3.80 23.52
C GLU A 246 9.71 4.12 22.35
N TYR A 247 9.26 3.91 21.10
CA TYR A 247 10.07 4.00 19.90
C TYR A 247 9.83 5.29 19.11
N THR A 248 8.84 6.10 19.52
CA THR A 248 8.47 7.35 18.83
C THR A 248 9.57 8.42 18.84
N GLY A 249 10.56 8.30 19.74
CA GLY A 249 11.76 9.15 19.74
C GLY A 249 12.72 8.88 18.58
N ASN A 250 12.66 7.69 17.99
CA ASN A 250 13.55 7.27 16.89
C ASN A 250 12.95 7.55 15.50
N GLY A 251 11.62 7.64 15.40
CA GLY A 251 10.90 7.85 14.14
C GLY A 251 9.45 7.39 14.22
N ASP A 252 8.82 7.25 13.05
CA ASP A 252 7.47 6.70 12.96
C ASP A 252 7.47 5.23 13.41
N VAL A 253 6.33 4.77 13.91
CA VAL A 253 6.13 3.40 14.35
C VAL A 253 4.89 2.83 13.66
N GLN A 254 5.01 1.60 13.15
CA GLN A 254 3.93 0.88 12.50
C GLN A 254 2.81 0.60 13.51
N GLU A 255 1.64 1.21 13.29
CA GLU A 255 0.51 1.15 14.21
C GLU A 255 -0.41 -0.04 13.86
N PHE A 256 -0.02 -1.25 14.28
CA PHE A 256 -0.78 -2.48 13.99
C PHE A 256 -2.22 -2.46 14.53
N ARG A 257 -2.51 -1.70 15.60
CA ARG A 257 -3.89 -1.56 16.12
C ARG A 257 -4.80 -0.83 15.12
N TYR A 258 -4.24 0.06 14.29
CA TYR A 258 -4.95 0.65 13.16
C TYR A 258 -5.39 -0.44 12.19
N THR A 259 -4.47 -1.31 11.78
CA THR A 259 -4.73 -2.41 10.84
C THR A 259 -5.84 -3.34 11.34
N SER A 260 -5.78 -3.78 12.60
CA SER A 260 -6.83 -4.63 13.20
C SER A 260 -8.18 -3.91 13.30
N ALA A 261 -8.18 -2.60 13.61
CA ALA A 261 -9.41 -1.82 13.67
C ALA A 261 -10.05 -1.61 12.28
N ILE A 262 -9.24 -1.37 11.25
CA ILE A 262 -9.72 -1.29 9.86
C ILE A 262 -10.32 -2.62 9.44
N GLN A 263 -9.62 -3.74 9.66
CA GLN A 263 -10.15 -5.07 9.34
C GLN A 263 -11.50 -5.33 10.02
N SER A 264 -11.58 -5.11 11.33
CA SER A 264 -12.79 -5.31 12.12
C SER A 264 -13.95 -4.44 11.63
N ALA A 265 -13.71 -3.14 11.42
CA ALA A 265 -14.75 -2.19 11.02
C ALA A 265 -15.31 -2.50 9.62
N PHE A 266 -14.45 -2.87 8.68
CA PHE A 266 -14.85 -3.12 7.29
C PHE A 266 -15.47 -4.51 7.06
N GLN A 267 -15.22 -5.49 7.93
CA GLN A 267 -15.87 -6.80 7.85
C GLN A 267 -17.26 -6.79 8.48
N SER A 268 -17.38 -6.40 9.75
CA SER A 268 -18.66 -6.50 10.48
C SER A 268 -18.87 -5.40 11.54
N GLY A 269 -17.81 -4.75 12.01
CA GLY A 269 -17.87 -3.81 13.14
C GLY A 269 -18.54 -2.46 12.85
N GLY A 270 -18.65 -2.03 11.59
CA GLY A 270 -19.19 -0.71 11.25
C GLY A 270 -18.10 0.32 11.00
N ILE A 271 -17.93 0.77 9.75
CA ILE A 271 -16.94 1.81 9.40
C ILE A 271 -17.24 3.19 10.02
N SER A 272 -18.47 3.44 10.46
CA SER A 272 -18.83 4.63 11.24
C SER A 272 -18.08 4.76 12.58
N SER A 273 -17.64 3.64 13.16
CA SER A 273 -16.84 3.62 14.39
C SER A 273 -15.42 4.16 14.23
N LEU A 274 -14.96 4.36 13.00
CA LEU A 274 -13.62 4.86 12.68
C LEU A 274 -13.50 6.39 12.81
N ASN A 275 -14.55 7.10 13.22
CA ASN A 275 -14.40 8.50 13.58
C ASN A 275 -13.65 8.63 14.93
N GLY A 276 -12.72 9.58 15.03
CA GLY A 276 -11.93 9.81 16.23
C GLY A 276 -10.84 8.76 16.46
N LEU A 277 -10.15 8.30 15.40
CA LEU A 277 -9.02 7.36 15.58
C LEU A 277 -7.92 7.95 16.47
N GLU A 278 -7.69 9.25 16.37
CA GLU A 278 -6.71 10.00 17.15
C GLU A 278 -6.98 9.97 18.67
N SER A 279 -8.23 9.72 19.10
CA SER A 279 -8.60 9.67 20.52
C SER A 279 -8.47 8.27 21.14
N ARG A 280 -7.94 7.28 20.42
CA ARG A 280 -7.88 5.88 20.89
C ARG A 280 -6.69 5.54 21.79
N GLY A 281 -5.89 6.53 22.20
CA GLY A 281 -4.67 6.31 23.00
C GLY A 281 -3.58 5.55 22.23
N TRP A 282 -3.64 5.61 20.90
CA TRP A 282 -2.63 5.04 20.00
C TRP A 282 -1.46 6.02 19.83
N ILE A 283 -0.48 5.63 19.01
CA ILE A 283 0.61 6.55 18.66
C ILE A 283 0.01 7.82 18.04
N ALA A 284 0.51 9.00 18.45
CA ALA A 284 0.04 10.26 17.90
C ALA A 284 0.22 10.29 16.37
N THR A 285 -0.70 10.96 15.67
CA THR A 285 -0.74 10.96 14.19
C THR A 285 0.61 11.26 13.52
N GLY A 286 1.41 12.18 14.09
CA GLY A 286 2.71 12.57 13.53
C GLY A 286 3.85 11.58 13.73
N GLY A 287 3.63 10.45 14.41
CA GLY A 287 4.62 9.38 14.60
C GLY A 287 4.07 7.99 14.27
N ALA A 288 2.91 7.90 13.64
CA ALA A 288 2.28 6.63 13.28
C ALA A 288 2.47 6.33 11.78
N ASN A 289 2.98 5.15 11.44
CA ASN A 289 2.90 4.59 10.10
C ASN A 289 1.70 3.63 10.02
N VAL A 290 0.80 3.82 9.05
CA VAL A 290 -0.46 3.07 8.96
C VAL A 290 -0.61 2.37 7.64
N PHE A 291 -1.22 1.20 7.65
CA PHE A 291 -1.45 0.36 6.48
C PHE A 291 -2.73 -0.47 6.65
N VAL A 292 -3.39 -0.77 5.53
CA VAL A 292 -4.50 -1.73 5.50
C VAL A 292 -3.98 -3.16 5.63
N ALA A 293 -2.81 -3.42 5.07
CA ALA A 293 -2.04 -4.66 5.20
C ALA A 293 -0.56 -4.37 4.93
N ASN A 294 0.33 -5.14 5.53
CA ASN A 294 1.73 -5.25 5.14
C ASN A 294 2.01 -6.70 4.68
N HIS A 295 3.27 -7.02 4.40
CA HIS A 295 3.67 -8.35 3.97
C HIS A 295 3.26 -9.48 4.94
N ASP A 296 3.42 -9.32 6.25
CA ASP A 296 3.06 -10.33 7.26
C ASP A 296 1.56 -10.44 7.49
N THR A 297 0.90 -9.30 7.71
CA THR A 297 -0.52 -9.28 8.07
C THR A 297 -1.39 -9.76 6.92
N GLU A 298 -0.93 -9.60 5.68
CA GLU A 298 -1.62 -10.15 4.50
C GLU A 298 -1.61 -11.69 4.49
N ARG A 299 -0.62 -12.32 5.14
CA ARG A 299 -0.37 -13.77 5.12
C ARG A 299 -0.84 -14.51 6.36
N ASN A 300 -0.99 -13.82 7.48
CA ASN A 300 -1.33 -14.42 8.78
C ASN A 300 -2.80 -14.20 9.22
N GLY A 301 -3.61 -13.52 8.41
CA GLY A 301 -5.04 -13.27 8.70
C GLY A 301 -5.32 -12.07 9.62
N ALA A 302 -4.30 -11.34 10.07
CA ALA A 302 -4.44 -10.17 10.93
C ALA A 302 -4.81 -8.86 10.19
N SER A 303 -5.14 -8.93 8.90
CA SER A 303 -5.57 -7.78 8.10
C SER A 303 -6.55 -8.15 6.98
N LEU A 304 -7.12 -7.12 6.34
CA LEU A 304 -7.76 -7.31 5.03
C LEU A 304 -6.71 -7.60 3.97
N THR A 305 -7.06 -8.30 2.91
CA THR A 305 -6.11 -8.64 1.84
C THR A 305 -6.71 -8.38 0.47
N TYR A 306 -5.92 -8.51 -0.61
CA TYR A 306 -6.46 -8.46 -1.96
C TYR A 306 -7.61 -9.48 -2.19
N LYS A 307 -7.66 -10.58 -1.41
CA LYS A 307 -8.73 -11.58 -1.43
C LYS A 307 -10.05 -11.06 -0.84
N SER A 308 -10.05 -9.95 -0.10
CA SER A 308 -11.24 -9.32 0.49
C SER A 308 -12.04 -8.47 -0.52
N GLY A 309 -11.65 -8.43 -1.79
CA GLY A 309 -12.39 -7.77 -2.87
C GLY A 309 -12.56 -6.26 -2.63
N SER A 310 -13.76 -5.74 -2.91
CA SER A 310 -14.08 -4.31 -2.79
C SER A 310 -13.82 -3.74 -1.39
N THR A 311 -14.02 -4.53 -0.34
CA THR A 311 -13.76 -4.14 1.05
C THR A 311 -12.31 -3.70 1.27
N TYR A 312 -11.34 -4.38 0.65
CA TYR A 312 -9.92 -3.99 0.73
C TYR A 312 -9.66 -2.65 0.05
N THR A 313 -10.27 -2.42 -1.12
CA THR A 313 -10.19 -1.14 -1.84
C THR A 313 -10.81 -0.01 -1.02
N LEU A 314 -12.00 -0.21 -0.43
CA LEU A 314 -12.65 0.82 0.39
C LEU A 314 -11.87 1.14 1.67
N ALA A 315 -11.20 0.15 2.27
CA ALA A 315 -10.29 0.37 3.38
C ALA A 315 -9.09 1.26 2.98
N HIS A 316 -8.54 1.09 1.78
CA HIS A 316 -7.50 1.98 1.25
C HIS A 316 -8.04 3.39 0.99
N VAL A 317 -9.26 3.53 0.48
CA VAL A 317 -9.91 4.83 0.32
C VAL A 317 -10.02 5.54 1.68
N PHE A 318 -10.46 4.85 2.72
CA PHE A 318 -10.51 5.41 4.07
C PHE A 318 -9.11 5.81 4.58
N MET A 319 -8.12 4.91 4.49
CA MET A 319 -6.75 5.18 4.97
C MET A 319 -6.12 6.41 4.30
N LEU A 320 -6.28 6.54 2.98
CA LEU A 320 -5.76 7.67 2.24
C LEU A 320 -6.57 8.96 2.54
N ALA A 321 -7.87 8.83 2.83
CA ALA A 321 -8.74 9.96 3.11
C ALA A 321 -8.63 10.52 4.55
N TYR A 322 -8.38 9.66 5.55
CA TYR A 322 -8.41 10.03 6.97
C TYR A 322 -7.06 10.59 7.46
N PRO A 323 -7.01 11.66 8.29
CA PRO A 323 -5.77 12.33 8.69
C PRO A 323 -5.03 11.66 9.85
N TYR A 324 -4.99 10.32 9.88
CA TYR A 324 -4.28 9.58 10.91
C TYR A 324 -3.06 8.87 10.32
N GLY A 325 -1.87 9.25 10.76
CA GLY A 325 -0.62 8.61 10.37
C GLY A 325 -0.14 8.88 8.94
N THR A 326 1.04 8.36 8.67
CA THR A 326 1.70 8.26 7.36
C THR A 326 1.24 6.97 6.67
N PRO A 327 0.51 7.02 5.54
CA PRO A 327 -0.04 5.83 4.90
C PRO A 327 0.99 5.08 4.05
N THR A 328 1.04 3.76 4.22
CA THR A 328 1.79 2.81 3.40
C THR A 328 0.83 1.89 2.64
N VAL A 329 0.96 1.85 1.32
CA VAL A 329 0.21 0.94 0.43
C VAL A 329 1.08 -0.28 0.12
N LEU A 330 0.58 -1.49 0.35
CA LEU A 330 1.27 -2.71 -0.04
C LEU A 330 1.12 -2.99 -1.53
N SER A 331 2.21 -3.28 -2.22
CA SER A 331 2.24 -3.88 -3.56
C SER A 331 2.83 -5.28 -3.47
N SER A 332 1.96 -6.27 -3.55
CA SER A 332 2.24 -7.69 -3.29
C SER A 332 1.89 -8.53 -4.52
N TYR A 333 1.84 -9.84 -4.32
CA TYR A 333 1.58 -10.85 -5.33
C TYR A 333 0.64 -11.92 -4.77
N THR A 334 0.15 -12.77 -5.66
CA THR A 334 -0.73 -13.90 -5.35
C THR A 334 0.08 -15.00 -4.71
N PHE A 335 -0.40 -15.52 -3.57
CA PHE A 335 0.25 -16.63 -2.87
C PHE A 335 -0.75 -17.71 -2.46
N SER A 336 -0.26 -18.96 -2.43
CA SER A 336 -0.97 -20.17 -2.04
C SER A 336 -0.88 -20.49 -0.55
N ASP A 337 0.21 -20.08 0.09
CA ASP A 337 0.55 -20.39 1.48
C ASP A 337 1.32 -19.21 2.11
N ASN A 338 1.58 -19.31 3.41
CA ASN A 338 2.18 -18.23 4.19
C ASN A 338 3.60 -17.87 3.71
N ASP A 339 4.39 -18.85 3.26
CA ASP A 339 5.83 -18.71 3.01
C ASP A 339 6.17 -18.44 1.55
N ALA A 340 5.18 -18.53 0.66
CA ALA A 340 5.37 -18.36 -0.77
C ALA A 340 6.12 -17.07 -1.12
N GLY A 341 7.26 -17.22 -1.79
CA GLY A 341 8.01 -16.11 -2.38
C GLY A 341 7.36 -15.57 -3.65
N SER A 342 7.86 -14.41 -4.08
CA SER A 342 7.40 -13.70 -5.26
C SER A 342 7.47 -14.54 -6.55
N PRO A 343 6.51 -14.38 -7.48
CA PRO A 343 6.59 -14.99 -8.81
C PRO A 343 7.78 -14.40 -9.60
N SER A 344 8.24 -15.15 -10.60
CA SER A 344 9.25 -14.70 -11.57
C SER A 344 10.52 -14.12 -10.93
N ASN A 345 10.94 -14.65 -9.77
CA ASN A 345 12.10 -14.17 -9.01
C ASN A 345 12.06 -12.65 -8.76
N GLY A 346 10.88 -12.10 -8.45
CA GLY A 346 10.70 -10.68 -8.18
C GLY A 346 10.59 -9.80 -9.43
N ALA A 347 10.67 -10.35 -10.65
CA ALA A 347 10.42 -9.58 -11.86
C ALA A 347 8.94 -9.17 -11.94
N GLY A 348 8.69 -7.89 -11.63
CA GLY A 348 7.39 -7.29 -11.53
C GLY A 348 6.61 -7.26 -12.85
N SER A 349 5.31 -7.50 -12.81
CA SER A 349 4.46 -7.45 -14.00
C SER A 349 3.15 -6.72 -13.72
N CYS A 350 3.07 -5.46 -14.16
CA CYS A 350 1.84 -4.67 -14.12
C CYS A 350 1.38 -4.25 -15.51
N SER A 351 0.07 -4.14 -15.71
CA SER A 351 -0.51 -3.51 -16.90
C SER A 351 -1.74 -2.68 -16.53
N GLY A 352 -1.85 -1.48 -17.11
CA GLY A 352 -2.93 -0.54 -16.81
C GLY A 352 -3.07 -0.30 -15.30
N SER A 353 -4.23 -0.69 -14.76
CA SER A 353 -4.64 -0.52 -13.37
C SER A 353 -4.51 -1.78 -12.49
N GLY A 354 -3.74 -2.78 -12.91
CA GLY A 354 -3.62 -4.05 -12.19
C GLY A 354 -2.32 -4.80 -12.49
N GLY A 355 -2.18 -5.96 -11.87
CA GLY A 355 -1.05 -6.86 -12.07
C GLY A 355 -1.34 -7.99 -13.06
N ALA A 356 -0.28 -8.64 -13.50
CA ALA A 356 -0.30 -9.83 -14.34
C ALA A 356 0.70 -10.86 -13.81
N ASN A 357 0.61 -12.11 -14.28
CA ASN A 357 1.57 -13.18 -13.94
C ASN A 357 1.77 -13.38 -12.43
N GLY A 358 0.67 -13.32 -11.68
CA GLY A 358 0.67 -13.50 -10.22
C GLY A 358 0.84 -12.20 -9.43
N TRP A 359 1.35 -11.10 -10.01
CA TRP A 359 1.41 -9.81 -9.32
C TRP A 359 0.03 -9.19 -9.13
N GLN A 360 -0.17 -8.49 -8.00
CA GLN A 360 -1.42 -7.80 -7.70
C GLN A 360 -1.38 -6.32 -8.13
N CYS A 361 -0.21 -5.68 -8.01
CA CYS A 361 0.01 -4.27 -8.32
C CYS A 361 -1.05 -3.34 -7.70
N GLN A 362 -1.35 -3.51 -6.42
CA GLN A 362 -2.42 -2.76 -5.74
C GLN A 362 -2.23 -1.24 -5.85
N HIS A 363 -0.99 -0.77 -5.91
CA HIS A 363 -0.67 0.63 -6.14
C HIS A 363 -1.19 1.22 -7.46
N ARG A 364 -1.49 0.37 -8.45
CA ARG A 364 -2.07 0.78 -9.73
C ARG A 364 -3.59 0.75 -9.76
N TRP A 365 -4.24 0.17 -8.75
CA TRP A 365 -5.70 0.08 -8.74
C TRP A 365 -6.29 1.49 -8.77
N ASN A 366 -7.23 1.73 -9.68
CA ASN A 366 -7.73 3.08 -10.00
C ASN A 366 -8.07 3.89 -8.75
N ALA A 367 -8.81 3.29 -7.82
CA ALA A 367 -9.20 3.92 -6.57
C ALA A 367 -7.99 4.29 -5.69
N ILE A 368 -7.00 3.41 -5.57
CA ILE A 368 -5.81 3.64 -4.73
C ILE A 368 -4.94 4.73 -5.36
N ALA A 369 -4.65 4.64 -6.66
CA ALA A 369 -3.86 5.63 -7.38
C ALA A 369 -4.54 7.01 -7.42
N GLY A 370 -5.87 7.05 -7.57
CA GLY A 370 -6.66 8.27 -7.47
C GLY A 370 -6.61 8.89 -6.06
N MET A 371 -6.71 8.05 -5.03
CA MET A 371 -6.64 8.49 -3.64
C MET A 371 -5.25 8.94 -3.19
N VAL A 372 -4.18 8.48 -3.83
CA VAL A 372 -2.83 9.05 -3.63
C VAL A 372 -2.79 10.51 -4.07
N LYS A 373 -3.34 10.83 -5.25
CA LYS A 373 -3.47 12.22 -5.72
C LYS A 373 -4.38 13.05 -4.81
N TRP A 374 -5.48 12.45 -4.36
CA TRP A 374 -6.39 13.08 -3.40
C TRP A 374 -5.65 13.43 -2.10
N ARG A 375 -4.94 12.47 -1.49
CA ARG A 375 -4.18 12.67 -0.25
C ARG A 375 -3.16 13.80 -0.38
N ASN A 376 -2.47 13.87 -1.51
CA ASN A 376 -1.50 14.92 -1.78
C ASN A 376 -2.12 16.31 -1.99
N GLY A 377 -3.34 16.36 -2.54
CA GLY A 377 -4.05 17.60 -2.84
C GLY A 377 -4.98 18.10 -1.73
N VAL A 378 -5.16 17.32 -0.65
CA VAL A 378 -6.16 17.58 0.39
C VAL A 378 -5.50 17.78 1.76
N THR A 379 -5.91 18.84 2.43
CA THR A 379 -5.37 19.24 3.75
C THR A 379 -6.50 19.61 4.72
N GLY A 380 -6.16 19.77 6.00
CA GLY A 380 -7.09 20.13 7.07
C GLY A 380 -7.64 18.94 7.84
N SER A 381 -8.41 19.23 8.89
CA SER A 381 -9.06 18.24 9.76
C SER A 381 -10.31 17.65 9.11
N VAL A 382 -10.79 16.54 9.67
CA VAL A 382 -12.10 15.98 9.33
C VAL A 382 -13.20 16.99 9.67
N ASN A 383 -14.15 17.17 8.76
CA ASN A 383 -15.37 17.95 8.97
C ASN A 383 -16.53 17.30 8.22
N ASN A 384 -17.75 17.85 8.35
CA ASN A 384 -18.94 17.38 7.63
C ASN A 384 -19.17 15.86 7.75
N TRP A 385 -18.79 15.26 8.88
CA TRP A 385 -18.95 13.83 9.09
C TRP A 385 -20.44 13.46 9.12
N VAL A 386 -20.81 12.48 8.32
CA VAL A 386 -22.17 11.94 8.29
C VAL A 386 -22.10 10.43 8.21
N SER A 387 -23.06 9.77 8.85
CA SER A 387 -23.26 8.33 8.73
C SER A 387 -24.66 8.02 8.20
N GLY A 388 -24.76 6.98 7.37
CA GLY A 388 -26.02 6.38 6.93
C GLY A 388 -26.37 5.23 7.87
N THR A 389 -26.20 4.01 7.40
CA THR A 389 -26.01 2.84 8.28
C THR A 389 -24.63 2.88 8.95
N ASN A 390 -24.35 1.93 9.84
CA ASN A 390 -23.02 1.78 10.43
C ASN A 390 -21.92 1.47 9.39
N GLN A 391 -22.30 1.04 8.17
CA GLN A 391 -21.42 0.72 7.04
C GLN A 391 -21.33 1.85 5.99
N GLN A 392 -21.85 3.04 6.29
CA GLN A 392 -21.92 4.16 5.36
C GLN A 392 -21.41 5.43 6.05
N ILE A 393 -20.37 6.04 5.49
CA ILE A 393 -19.80 7.29 6.00
C ILE A 393 -19.52 8.26 4.85
N ALA A 394 -19.62 9.55 5.14
CA ALA A 394 -19.02 10.59 4.31
C ALA A 394 -18.42 11.67 5.21
N PHE A 395 -17.35 12.31 4.74
CA PHE A 395 -16.73 13.42 5.45
C PHE A 395 -15.89 14.29 4.52
N GLY A 396 -15.68 15.53 4.92
CA GLY A 396 -14.74 16.44 4.30
C GLY A 396 -13.39 16.50 5.02
N ARG A 397 -12.40 17.07 4.34
CA ARG A 397 -11.08 17.40 4.87
C ARG A 397 -10.77 18.86 4.52
N GLY A 398 -10.82 19.72 5.54
CA GLY A 398 -10.76 21.17 5.35
C GLY A 398 -11.78 21.63 4.31
N SER A 399 -11.38 22.52 3.41
CA SER A 399 -12.20 22.96 2.26
C SER A 399 -11.77 22.33 0.93
N SER A 400 -10.88 21.33 0.98
CA SER A 400 -10.16 20.86 -0.20
C SER A 400 -10.59 19.48 -0.69
N GLY A 401 -11.20 18.65 0.17
CA GLY A 401 -11.62 17.30 -0.21
C GLY A 401 -12.91 16.85 0.48
N PHE A 402 -13.62 15.94 -0.18
CA PHE A 402 -14.81 15.25 0.33
C PHE A 402 -14.83 13.80 -0.16
N VAL A 403 -15.14 12.86 0.73
CA VAL A 403 -15.19 11.43 0.44
C VAL A 403 -16.50 10.82 0.93
N VAL A 404 -17.04 9.88 0.18
CA VAL A 404 -18.20 9.04 0.55
C VAL A 404 -17.77 7.59 0.42
N ILE A 405 -18.01 6.77 1.44
CA ILE A 405 -17.69 5.34 1.45
C ILE A 405 -18.97 4.57 1.82
N ASN A 406 -19.43 3.73 0.91
CA ASN A 406 -20.55 2.82 1.12
C ASN A 406 -20.04 1.37 1.15
N ASN A 407 -19.79 0.86 2.36
CA ASN A 407 -19.40 -0.53 2.59
C ASN A 407 -20.62 -1.44 2.80
N ALA A 408 -21.85 -0.95 2.64
CA ALA A 408 -23.05 -1.78 2.70
C ALA A 408 -23.27 -2.54 1.38
N ASP A 409 -24.09 -3.60 1.45
CA ASP A 409 -24.52 -4.39 0.29
C ASP A 409 -25.72 -3.77 -0.44
N SER A 410 -26.16 -2.58 -0.01
CA SER A 410 -27.21 -1.78 -0.64
C SER A 410 -26.69 -0.41 -1.07
N ALA A 411 -27.33 0.18 -2.09
CA ALA A 411 -27.00 1.52 -2.54
C ALA A 411 -27.39 2.59 -1.51
N TRP A 412 -26.67 3.71 -1.50
CA TRP A 412 -26.91 4.85 -0.61
C TRP A 412 -27.21 6.11 -1.40
N THR A 413 -28.48 6.50 -1.45
CA THR A 413 -28.93 7.76 -2.06
C THR A 413 -29.05 8.84 -1.00
N ARG A 414 -28.34 9.96 -1.20
CA ARG A 414 -28.36 11.08 -0.25
C ARG A 414 -27.91 12.38 -0.90
N THR A 415 -28.46 13.49 -0.40
CA THR A 415 -27.86 14.82 -0.56
C THR A 415 -26.76 15.02 0.47
N PHE A 416 -25.52 15.12 0.02
CA PHE A 416 -24.35 15.33 0.85
C PHE A 416 -24.03 16.82 0.96
N THR A 417 -23.79 17.30 2.18
CA THR A 417 -23.25 18.64 2.45
C THR A 417 -21.73 18.55 2.48
N THR A 418 -21.07 19.29 1.60
CA THR A 418 -19.62 19.24 1.38
C THR A 418 -19.00 20.62 1.60
N PRO A 419 -17.74 20.71 2.09
CA PRO A 419 -17.03 21.97 2.21
C PRO A 419 -16.44 22.45 0.86
N LEU A 420 -16.57 21.66 -0.22
CA LEU A 420 -16.10 22.03 -1.54
C LEU A 420 -16.92 23.21 -2.11
N ALA A 421 -16.23 24.12 -2.80
CA ALA A 421 -16.87 25.21 -3.53
C ALA A 421 -17.73 24.68 -4.69
N ALA A 422 -18.60 25.53 -5.25
CA ALA A 422 -19.42 25.15 -6.38
C ALA A 422 -18.56 24.90 -7.63
N ASN A 423 -18.55 23.66 -8.13
CA ASN A 423 -17.88 23.23 -9.36
C ASN A 423 -18.33 21.82 -9.76
N SER A 424 -17.87 21.33 -10.92
CA SER A 424 -17.91 19.90 -11.26
C SER A 424 -16.56 19.26 -10.94
N TYR A 425 -16.59 18.20 -10.14
CA TYR A 425 -15.39 17.50 -9.70
C TYR A 425 -15.37 16.09 -10.26
N CYS A 426 -14.23 15.68 -10.83
CA CYS A 426 -14.02 14.29 -11.19
C CYS A 426 -13.95 13.42 -9.93
N ASP A 427 -14.62 12.28 -9.99
CA ASP A 427 -14.47 11.24 -8.99
C ASP A 427 -13.19 10.45 -9.25
N VAL A 428 -12.22 10.59 -8.35
CA VAL A 428 -10.93 9.91 -8.49
C VAL A 428 -10.97 8.42 -8.15
N ILE A 429 -12.11 7.91 -7.67
CA ILE A 429 -12.30 6.47 -7.48
C ILE A 429 -12.60 5.78 -8.81
N SER A 430 -13.45 6.39 -9.64
CA SER A 430 -13.89 5.82 -10.92
C SER A 430 -13.04 6.26 -12.12
N GLY A 431 -12.17 7.25 -11.98
CA GLY A 431 -11.32 7.67 -13.08
C GLY A 431 -10.32 8.77 -12.74
N THR A 432 -9.81 9.43 -13.78
CA THR A 432 -8.80 10.49 -13.67
C THR A 432 -9.33 11.79 -14.25
N ALA A 433 -8.89 12.90 -13.67
CA ALA A 433 -9.10 14.23 -14.21
C ALA A 433 -7.95 14.57 -15.17
N SER A 434 -8.28 15.05 -16.37
CA SER A 434 -7.31 15.57 -17.33
C SER A 434 -7.96 16.66 -18.17
N SER A 435 -7.35 17.85 -18.20
CA SER A 435 -7.79 18.99 -19.03
C SER A 435 -9.28 19.31 -18.93
N GLY A 436 -9.82 19.33 -17.69
CA GLY A 436 -11.23 19.64 -17.42
C GLY A 436 -12.21 18.51 -17.78
N LYS A 437 -11.72 17.32 -18.15
CA LYS A 437 -12.55 16.14 -18.41
C LYS A 437 -12.21 15.02 -17.43
N CYS A 438 -13.20 14.20 -17.13
CA CYS A 438 -13.02 13.00 -16.31
C CYS A 438 -13.12 11.76 -17.21
N THR A 439 -12.21 10.80 -17.02
CA THR A 439 -12.35 9.48 -17.66
C THR A 439 -13.42 8.63 -16.98
N GLY A 440 -13.75 8.94 -15.73
CA GLY A 440 -14.82 8.33 -14.94
C GLY A 440 -15.97 9.29 -14.68
N ALA A 441 -16.68 9.10 -13.57
CA ALA A 441 -17.76 9.97 -13.16
C ALA A 441 -17.24 11.37 -12.75
N SER A 442 -18.13 12.36 -12.81
CA SER A 442 -17.95 13.66 -12.15
C SER A 442 -19.07 13.87 -11.15
N TYR A 443 -19.06 14.95 -10.36
CA TYR A 443 -20.19 15.37 -9.55
C TYR A 443 -20.22 16.89 -9.43
N THR A 444 -21.37 17.50 -9.73
CA THR A 444 -21.56 18.94 -9.60
C THR A 444 -22.00 19.30 -8.19
N VAL A 445 -21.18 20.12 -7.52
CA VAL A 445 -21.50 20.75 -6.23
C VAL A 445 -22.15 22.11 -6.50
N SER A 446 -23.31 22.33 -5.90
CA SER A 446 -24.02 23.61 -5.92
C SER A 446 -24.59 23.92 -4.54
N GLY A 447 -24.42 25.16 -4.08
CA GLY A 447 -24.85 25.57 -2.74
C GLY A 447 -24.21 24.74 -1.60
N GLY A 448 -22.98 24.24 -1.80
CA GLY A 448 -22.30 23.37 -0.82
C GLY A 448 -22.89 21.97 -0.72
N THR A 449 -23.67 21.52 -1.70
CA THR A 449 -24.29 20.20 -1.70
C THR A 449 -24.20 19.50 -3.05
N PHE A 450 -24.33 18.17 -3.04
CA PHE A 450 -24.60 17.37 -4.23
C PHE A 450 -25.46 16.15 -3.85
N ASN A 451 -26.42 15.80 -4.71
CA ASN A 451 -27.26 14.61 -4.53
C ASN A 451 -26.77 13.48 -5.44
N THR A 452 -26.59 12.28 -4.89
CA THR A 452 -26.16 11.11 -5.66
C THR A 452 -26.58 9.81 -5.00
N THR A 453 -26.51 8.73 -5.77
CA THR A 453 -26.61 7.34 -5.31
C THR A 453 -25.23 6.71 -5.38
N VAL A 454 -24.67 6.34 -4.22
CA VAL A 454 -23.43 5.56 -4.15
C VAL A 454 -23.79 4.07 -4.19
N PRO A 455 -23.36 3.30 -5.20
CA PRO A 455 -23.64 1.87 -5.27
C PRO A 455 -23.16 1.11 -4.03
N ALA A 456 -23.71 -0.10 -3.83
CA ALA A 456 -23.20 -1.03 -2.83
C ALA A 456 -21.70 -1.27 -3.03
N ARG A 457 -20.95 -1.38 -1.93
CA ARG A 457 -19.50 -1.66 -1.93
C ARG A 457 -18.69 -0.72 -2.83
N SER A 458 -18.99 0.57 -2.78
CA SER A 458 -18.36 1.60 -3.62
C SER A 458 -18.05 2.88 -2.83
N ALA A 459 -17.28 3.78 -3.45
CA ALA A 459 -16.90 5.07 -2.87
C ALA A 459 -16.88 6.17 -3.94
N ILE A 460 -16.93 7.42 -3.49
CA ILE A 460 -16.72 8.63 -4.28
C ILE A 460 -15.67 9.47 -3.57
N ALA A 461 -14.72 10.03 -4.29
CA ALA A 461 -13.76 10.98 -3.73
C ALA A 461 -13.58 12.19 -4.65
N LEU A 462 -13.85 13.37 -4.11
CA LEU A 462 -13.80 14.66 -4.80
C LEU A 462 -12.78 15.55 -4.11
N PHE A 463 -12.03 16.34 -4.88
CA PHE A 463 -11.13 17.34 -4.32
C PHE A 463 -10.82 18.47 -5.30
N THR A 464 -10.32 19.59 -4.78
CA THR A 464 -10.04 20.82 -5.53
C THR A 464 -9.01 20.66 -6.65
N GLY A 465 -8.18 19.61 -6.61
CA GLY A 465 -7.20 19.31 -7.66
C GLY A 465 -7.74 18.46 -8.83
N ALA A 466 -9.02 18.08 -8.82
CA ALA A 466 -9.63 17.28 -9.86
C ALA A 466 -10.97 17.88 -10.35
N ILE A 467 -10.93 19.11 -10.85
CA ILE A 467 -12.08 19.77 -11.47
C ILE A 467 -12.24 19.27 -12.91
N GLY A 468 -13.46 18.91 -13.28
CA GLY A 468 -13.80 18.49 -14.63
C GLY A 468 -15.16 17.83 -14.73
N THR A 469 -15.59 17.62 -15.97
CA THR A 469 -16.86 16.95 -16.30
C THR A 469 -16.59 15.59 -16.92
N GLY A 470 -17.31 14.58 -16.46
CA GLY A 470 -17.22 13.20 -16.93
C GLY A 470 -18.58 12.65 -17.34
N SER A 471 -18.56 11.50 -18.00
CA SER A 471 -19.78 10.75 -18.29
C SER A 471 -20.22 10.05 -17.00
N GLY A 472 -21.33 10.47 -16.40
CA GLY A 472 -22.03 9.66 -15.39
C GLY A 472 -21.93 10.08 -13.93
N GLY A 473 -21.89 11.38 -13.60
CA GLY A 473 -22.29 11.79 -12.27
C GLY A 473 -22.55 13.29 -12.08
N GLY A 474 -23.61 13.57 -11.33
CA GLY A 474 -23.98 14.85 -10.74
C GLY A 474 -24.36 15.98 -11.70
N GLY A 475 -25.64 16.01 -12.10
CA GLY A 475 -26.25 17.20 -12.68
C GLY A 475 -27.63 17.00 -13.31
N GLY A 476 -28.56 16.29 -12.64
CA GLY A 476 -29.93 16.06 -13.12
C GLY A 476 -30.24 14.56 -13.22
N GLY A 477 -31.43 14.16 -12.77
CA GLY A 477 -31.83 12.76 -12.55
C GLY A 477 -31.36 11.77 -13.62
N GLY A 478 -30.35 10.96 -13.27
CA GLY A 478 -29.88 9.86 -14.12
C GLY A 478 -30.66 8.60 -13.77
N GLY A 479 -31.56 8.19 -14.64
CA GLY A 479 -32.19 6.87 -14.54
C GLY A 479 -31.16 5.74 -14.64
N SER A 480 -31.51 4.57 -14.15
CA SER A 480 -30.85 3.32 -14.52
C SER A 480 -31.64 2.63 -15.61
N GLY A 481 -30.94 1.99 -16.56
CA GLY A 481 -31.54 1.16 -17.59
C GLY A 481 -31.30 -0.32 -17.29
N THR A 482 -32.34 -1.14 -17.30
CA THR A 482 -32.18 -2.60 -17.21
C THR A 482 -31.88 -3.16 -18.59
N VAL A 483 -30.76 -3.84 -18.76
CA VAL A 483 -30.46 -4.58 -19.99
C VAL A 483 -30.75 -6.05 -19.76
N ASN A 484 -31.73 -6.59 -20.47
CA ASN A 484 -32.09 -8.00 -20.47
C ASN A 484 -31.27 -8.71 -21.55
N PHE A 485 -30.24 -9.44 -21.16
CA PHE A 485 -29.43 -10.26 -22.04
C PHE A 485 -30.13 -11.59 -22.27
N ARG A 486 -30.29 -11.97 -23.54
CA ARG A 486 -30.84 -13.27 -23.94
C ARG A 486 -29.91 -13.86 -24.99
N VAL A 487 -29.41 -15.07 -24.75
CA VAL A 487 -28.59 -15.79 -25.73
C VAL A 487 -29.15 -17.18 -25.99
N TYR A 488 -29.39 -17.50 -27.26
CA TYR A 488 -29.65 -18.88 -27.68
C TYR A 488 -28.33 -19.65 -27.70
N ALA A 489 -28.19 -20.66 -26.84
CA ALA A 489 -26.98 -21.48 -26.71
C ALA A 489 -27.33 -22.89 -26.24
N GLU A 490 -27.08 -23.89 -27.09
CA GLU A 490 -27.19 -25.29 -26.69
C GLU A 490 -25.96 -25.74 -25.91
N THR A 491 -26.19 -26.50 -24.84
CA THR A 491 -25.15 -26.93 -23.90
C THR A 491 -25.29 -28.42 -23.60
N THR A 492 -24.18 -29.09 -23.29
CA THR A 492 -24.21 -30.43 -22.71
C THR A 492 -24.50 -30.37 -21.21
N LEU A 493 -24.97 -31.48 -20.63
CA LEU A 493 -25.26 -31.55 -19.19
C LEU A 493 -24.02 -31.17 -18.37
N GLY A 494 -24.18 -30.20 -17.47
CA GLY A 494 -23.12 -29.67 -16.60
C GLY A 494 -22.44 -28.39 -17.11
N ASP A 495 -22.63 -28.02 -18.38
CA ASP A 495 -22.18 -26.73 -18.91
C ASP A 495 -23.16 -25.61 -18.52
N ASN A 496 -22.63 -24.41 -18.26
CA ASN A 496 -23.43 -23.23 -17.92
C ASN A 496 -22.96 -21.99 -18.69
N ILE A 497 -23.90 -21.11 -19.05
CA ILE A 497 -23.60 -19.86 -19.76
C ILE A 497 -23.54 -18.68 -18.77
N PHE A 498 -22.55 -17.81 -18.98
CA PHE A 498 -22.31 -16.61 -18.20
C PHE A 498 -22.11 -15.40 -19.11
N LEU A 499 -22.34 -14.21 -18.57
CA LEU A 499 -22.14 -12.92 -19.21
C LEU A 499 -20.92 -12.21 -18.63
N VAL A 500 -20.08 -11.61 -19.48
CA VAL A 500 -18.94 -10.78 -19.08
C VAL A 500 -18.78 -9.60 -20.04
N GLY A 501 -18.20 -8.48 -19.60
CA GLY A 501 -18.04 -7.30 -20.44
C GLY A 501 -17.12 -6.23 -19.88
N SER A 502 -17.02 -5.12 -20.60
CA SER A 502 -16.00 -4.07 -20.42
C SER A 502 -16.23 -3.16 -19.21
N ILE A 503 -17.41 -3.19 -18.60
CA ILE A 503 -17.79 -2.32 -17.47
C ILE A 503 -17.83 -3.11 -16.16
N SER A 504 -17.75 -2.41 -15.03
CA SER A 504 -17.79 -3.00 -13.69
C SER A 504 -19.04 -3.86 -13.44
N GLN A 505 -20.20 -3.42 -13.95
CA GLN A 505 -21.47 -4.14 -13.87
C GLN A 505 -21.44 -5.47 -14.62
N LEU A 506 -20.46 -5.69 -15.51
CA LEU A 506 -20.28 -6.91 -16.30
C LEU A 506 -18.94 -7.60 -15.99
N GLY A 507 -18.29 -7.26 -14.87
CA GLY A 507 -17.09 -7.95 -14.40
C GLY A 507 -15.79 -7.62 -15.12
N THR A 508 -15.73 -6.54 -15.91
CA THR A 508 -14.48 -6.02 -16.54
C THR A 508 -13.63 -7.10 -17.23
N TRP A 509 -14.27 -7.93 -18.07
CA TRP A 509 -13.65 -9.03 -18.81
C TRP A 509 -13.06 -10.17 -17.97
N ALA A 510 -13.30 -10.23 -16.65
CA ALA A 510 -12.81 -11.31 -15.80
C ALA A 510 -13.81 -12.49 -15.75
N PRO A 511 -13.46 -13.71 -16.23
CA PRO A 511 -14.33 -14.89 -16.13
C PRO A 511 -14.73 -15.26 -14.70
N ALA A 512 -13.87 -14.96 -13.72
CA ALA A 512 -14.17 -15.18 -12.31
C ALA A 512 -15.31 -14.26 -11.80
N SER A 513 -15.49 -13.09 -12.43
CA SER A 513 -16.54 -12.11 -12.11
C SER A 513 -17.69 -12.14 -13.12
N SER A 514 -17.78 -13.16 -13.97
CA SER A 514 -18.85 -13.32 -14.95
C SER A 514 -20.19 -13.60 -14.26
N ILE A 515 -21.27 -13.08 -14.81
CA ILE A 515 -22.63 -13.20 -14.25
C ILE A 515 -23.27 -14.47 -14.78
N ALA A 516 -23.73 -15.37 -13.90
CA ALA A 516 -24.45 -16.58 -14.30
C ALA A 516 -25.77 -16.23 -14.99
N MET A 517 -26.07 -16.90 -16.11
CA MET A 517 -27.35 -16.77 -16.80
C MET A 517 -28.31 -17.91 -16.43
N SER A 518 -29.61 -17.61 -16.41
CA SER A 518 -30.65 -18.58 -16.11
C SER A 518 -31.03 -19.40 -17.35
N SER A 519 -31.10 -20.72 -17.19
CA SER A 519 -31.58 -21.69 -18.19
C SER A 519 -33.09 -21.97 -18.13
N ALA A 520 -33.87 -21.18 -17.37
CA ALA A 520 -35.31 -21.39 -17.21
C ALA A 520 -36.11 -21.36 -18.54
N SER A 521 -35.52 -20.82 -19.61
CA SER A 521 -36.08 -20.80 -20.98
C SER A 521 -35.20 -21.55 -21.98
N TYR A 522 -34.46 -22.57 -21.52
CA TYR A 522 -33.55 -23.37 -22.35
C TYR A 522 -34.22 -23.81 -23.67
N PRO A 523 -33.54 -23.68 -24.83
CA PRO A 523 -32.12 -23.36 -25.04
C PRO A 523 -31.75 -21.87 -24.99
N THR A 524 -32.68 -21.00 -24.59
CA THR A 524 -32.38 -19.57 -24.37
C THR A 524 -31.98 -19.31 -22.92
N TRP A 525 -30.81 -18.72 -22.74
CA TRP A 525 -30.28 -18.29 -21.46
C TRP A 525 -30.54 -16.82 -21.26
N THR A 526 -30.93 -16.41 -20.04
CA THR A 526 -31.31 -15.02 -19.77
C THR A 526 -30.71 -14.47 -18.49
N VAL A 527 -30.38 -13.18 -18.48
CA VAL A 527 -30.04 -12.42 -17.26
C VAL A 527 -30.38 -10.95 -17.45
N SER A 528 -30.76 -10.26 -16.38
CA SER A 528 -31.03 -8.82 -16.40
C SER A 528 -29.97 -8.10 -15.57
N VAL A 529 -29.34 -7.09 -16.14
CA VAL A 529 -28.30 -6.29 -15.45
C VAL A 529 -28.72 -4.83 -15.45
N THR A 530 -28.69 -4.19 -14.28
CA THR A 530 -28.93 -2.75 -14.17
C THR A 530 -27.65 -2.01 -14.51
N ILE A 531 -27.70 -1.20 -15.58
CA ILE A 531 -26.56 -0.44 -16.08
C ILE A 531 -26.94 1.05 -16.06
N PRO A 532 -26.01 1.96 -15.69
CA PRO A 532 -26.31 3.39 -15.73
C PRO A 532 -26.80 3.81 -17.13
N ALA A 533 -27.86 4.60 -17.19
CA ALA A 533 -28.49 5.00 -18.44
C ALA A 533 -27.48 5.58 -19.44
N GLY A 534 -27.59 5.20 -20.71
CA GLY A 534 -26.71 5.71 -21.77
C GLY A 534 -25.27 5.19 -21.74
N THR A 535 -24.92 4.27 -20.82
CA THR A 535 -23.58 3.67 -20.78
C THR A 535 -23.36 2.78 -21.98
N ALA A 536 -22.37 3.10 -22.81
CA ALA A 536 -21.88 2.21 -23.86
C ALA A 536 -20.97 1.15 -23.25
N PHE A 537 -21.11 -0.10 -23.69
CA PHE A 537 -20.30 -1.22 -23.21
C PHE A 537 -20.11 -2.27 -24.30
N SER A 538 -19.06 -3.08 -24.14
CA SER A 538 -18.83 -4.30 -24.92
C SER A 538 -18.98 -5.51 -24.03
N TYR A 539 -19.43 -6.63 -24.59
CA TYR A 539 -19.72 -7.87 -23.85
C TYR A 539 -19.52 -9.13 -24.70
N LYS A 540 -19.39 -10.27 -24.03
CA LYS A 540 -19.45 -11.62 -24.60
C LYS A 540 -20.16 -12.57 -23.64
N TYR A 541 -20.66 -13.67 -24.18
CA TYR A 541 -21.03 -14.83 -23.40
C TYR A 541 -19.82 -15.78 -23.25
N ILE A 542 -19.73 -16.43 -22.10
CA ILE A 542 -18.75 -17.49 -21.85
C ILE A 542 -19.48 -18.74 -21.36
N ARG A 543 -18.98 -19.91 -21.74
CA ARG A 543 -19.44 -21.21 -21.28
C ARG A 543 -18.42 -21.75 -20.30
N LYS A 544 -18.87 -22.08 -19.10
CA LYS A 544 -18.06 -22.84 -18.14
C LYS A 544 -18.49 -24.29 -18.22
N THR A 545 -17.57 -25.16 -18.62
CA THR A 545 -17.87 -26.59 -18.79
C THR A 545 -17.91 -27.31 -17.45
N ALA A 546 -18.51 -28.50 -17.42
CA ALA A 546 -18.48 -29.36 -16.23
C ALA A 546 -17.05 -29.67 -15.72
N SER A 547 -16.06 -29.66 -16.63
CA SER A 547 -14.64 -29.86 -16.31
C SER A 547 -13.91 -28.61 -15.79
N GLY A 548 -14.61 -27.47 -15.67
CA GLY A 548 -14.04 -26.19 -15.22
C GLY A 548 -13.38 -25.34 -16.31
N SER A 549 -13.43 -25.74 -17.58
CA SER A 549 -12.87 -24.96 -18.69
C SER A 549 -13.77 -23.77 -19.03
N VAL A 550 -13.17 -22.64 -19.42
CA VAL A 550 -13.90 -21.44 -19.88
C VAL A 550 -13.76 -21.33 -21.40
N VAL A 551 -14.88 -21.46 -22.11
CA VAL A 551 -14.97 -21.28 -23.56
C VAL A 551 -15.64 -19.94 -23.85
N TRP A 552 -14.98 -19.09 -24.63
CA TRP A 552 -15.50 -17.78 -25.02
C TRP A 552 -16.23 -17.83 -26.34
N GLU A 553 -17.18 -16.92 -26.55
CA GLU A 553 -17.66 -16.64 -27.90
C GLU A 553 -16.53 -16.18 -28.83
N SER A 554 -16.68 -16.47 -30.13
CA SER A 554 -15.79 -15.98 -31.17
C SER A 554 -15.79 -14.45 -31.28
N ASP A 555 -14.70 -13.87 -31.81
CA ASP A 555 -14.60 -12.44 -32.08
C ASP A 555 -15.45 -12.01 -33.30
N PRO A 556 -15.87 -10.74 -33.38
CA PRO A 556 -15.56 -9.63 -32.46
C PRO A 556 -16.48 -9.54 -31.24
N ASN A 557 -16.04 -8.81 -30.21
CA ASN A 557 -16.87 -8.42 -29.06
C ASN A 557 -18.22 -7.82 -29.51
N ARG A 558 -19.30 -8.18 -28.80
CA ARG A 558 -20.60 -7.52 -28.97
C ARG A 558 -20.53 -6.15 -28.29
N SER A 559 -21.34 -5.20 -28.76
CA SER A 559 -21.41 -3.86 -28.20
C SER A 559 -22.85 -3.38 -28.11
N ALA A 560 -23.18 -2.68 -27.04
CA ALA A 560 -24.51 -2.12 -26.81
C ALA A 560 -24.42 -0.84 -25.97
N THR A 561 -25.54 -0.13 -25.86
CA THR A 561 -25.69 1.03 -24.98
C THR A 561 -26.90 0.81 -24.09
N ALA A 562 -26.75 1.03 -22.79
CA ALA A 562 -27.84 0.90 -21.83
C ALA A 562 -28.95 1.94 -22.13
N PRO A 563 -30.24 1.58 -21.99
CA PRO A 563 -31.33 2.47 -22.34
C PRO A 563 -31.32 3.69 -21.42
N SER A 564 -31.80 4.83 -21.94
CA SER A 564 -31.85 6.08 -21.17
C SER A 564 -32.81 6.01 -19.97
N SER A 565 -33.80 5.10 -20.01
CA SER A 565 -34.69 4.71 -18.91
C SER A 565 -35.37 3.37 -19.24
N GLY A 566 -36.01 2.73 -18.26
CA GLY A 566 -36.75 1.48 -18.47
C GLY A 566 -35.84 0.28 -18.76
N SER A 567 -36.25 -0.60 -19.66
CA SER A 567 -35.48 -1.79 -20.02
C SER A 567 -35.29 -1.95 -21.53
N SER A 568 -34.14 -2.47 -21.95
CA SER A 568 -33.90 -2.95 -23.31
C SER A 568 -33.56 -4.43 -23.28
N THR A 569 -33.82 -5.14 -24.38
CA THR A 569 -33.52 -6.57 -24.49
C THR A 569 -32.57 -6.81 -25.65
N LEU A 570 -31.47 -7.49 -25.38
CA LEU A 570 -30.51 -7.95 -26.38
C LEU A 570 -30.79 -9.43 -26.66
N ASN A 571 -31.20 -9.74 -27.90
CA ASN A 571 -31.45 -11.10 -28.33
C ASN A 571 -30.30 -11.57 -29.21
N ASP A 572 -29.46 -12.42 -28.65
CA ASP A 572 -28.25 -12.94 -29.26
C ASP A 572 -28.38 -14.44 -29.55
N THR A 573 -27.58 -14.92 -30.50
CA THR A 573 -27.29 -16.34 -30.70
C THR A 573 -25.80 -16.53 -30.47
N TRP A 574 -25.41 -17.56 -29.72
CA TRP A 574 -24.01 -17.88 -29.44
C TRP A 574 -23.17 -17.92 -30.73
N ARG A 575 -21.97 -17.33 -30.70
CA ARG A 575 -21.04 -17.23 -31.84
C ARG A 575 -19.75 -18.01 -31.64
#